data_AF-A0AAE4K2C4-F1
#
_entry.id   AF-A0AAE4K2C4-F1
#
_cell.length_a   1.000
_cell.length_b   1.000
_cell.length_c   1.000
_cell.angle_alpha   90.00
_cell.angle_beta   90.00
_cell.angle_gamma   90.00
#
_symmetry.space_group_name_H-M   'P 1'
#
loop_
_entity.id
_entity.type
_entity.pdbx_description
1 polymer ?
#
loop_
_entity_poly.entity_id
_entity_poly.type
_entity_poly.pdbx_seq_one_letter_code
_entity_poly.pdbx_strand_id
1 'polypeptide(L)'
;MSLLRSIPLTSLRTIAVVLVLAVVTTVVAAVLLPRTVPAAAGASSADEPTRPTRPALRTVLRGVGRYTARIVMVGVPVLLVVVLGGLLINRPMHYVRTVGDLAKAAAPRAQANSRIESPPKSSAFGTAPASAWKASFHDVGDGSQEATWTGPVSGITLPVRVVLPAGYRPDDGRTYNVLVGLHGWVGDPQSLVTGIASPQRLQEAIDAGRIPPSILVFPSLNADGASQPDCVNINGRPPVGTWTAEEIPRMIQATFPNVTTQRAGWMIMGISAGAYCAARTAYDVPQRFGAVGVMSSYDLPGEGSLAHSGRELQAQNGLSTMLGKRKPDGMRFYVLGAQDDPYGTARTAWSMDEVVRKPDSVTVDTPSTGGHSWTLWSGHFPSLLTWWGSDPAVFAAAGLPAPQGDSRAKATTDGVKPLSETSKDQRAAKSDSSVRAKPFEINGLGTMIVGVVVSLGALGVVLFWSPRWGRRRDGGRPSAARLGGAILGRALVIVVAAGLVALTVGIGANASGGFYTSWGDLWASVRTSELPGK
;
A
#
# COMPACT_ATOMS: atom_id res chain seq x y z
N MET A 1 5.19 27.43 0.60
CA MET A 1 4.94 26.03 1.00
C MET A 1 5.21 25.89 2.48
N SER A 2 4.33 25.24 3.26
CA SER A 2 4.57 25.01 4.68
C SER A 2 5.70 23.99 4.86
N LEU A 3 6.76 24.36 5.59
CA LEU A 3 7.91 23.50 5.95
C LEU A 3 7.49 22.16 6.56
N LEU A 4 6.34 22.10 7.22
CA LEU A 4 5.81 20.87 7.81
C LEU A 4 5.34 19.87 6.75
N ARG A 5 4.84 20.33 5.60
CA ARG A 5 4.33 19.44 4.54
C ARG A 5 5.43 18.71 3.80
N SER A 6 6.65 19.24 3.78
CA SER A 6 7.80 18.64 3.09
C SER A 6 8.60 17.66 3.94
N ILE A 7 8.18 17.38 5.18
CA ILE A 7 8.89 16.42 6.04
C ILE A 7 8.84 15.03 5.40
N PRO A 8 9.99 14.38 5.14
CA PRO A 8 10.04 13.06 4.52
C PRO A 8 9.65 11.98 5.53
N LEU A 9 8.63 11.18 5.21
CA LEU A 9 8.10 10.11 6.05
C LEU A 9 8.77 8.74 5.80
N THR A 10 9.66 8.67 4.81
CA THR A 10 10.48 7.47 4.51
C THR A 10 11.91 7.59 5.05
N SER A 11 12.27 8.74 5.63
CA SER A 11 13.64 9.02 6.08
C SER A 11 13.97 8.38 7.43
N LEU A 12 15.14 7.73 7.51
CA LEU A 12 15.71 7.24 8.76
C LEU A 12 15.90 8.36 9.79
N ARG A 13 16.18 9.59 9.34
CA ARG A 13 16.32 10.73 10.25
C ARG A 13 15.00 11.06 10.91
N THR A 14 13.90 11.07 10.16
CA THR A 14 12.55 11.30 10.71
C THR A 14 12.19 10.22 11.73
N ILE A 15 12.45 8.95 11.41
CA ILE A 15 12.24 7.81 12.32
C ILE A 15 13.06 7.99 13.60
N ALA A 16 14.35 8.33 13.49
CA ALA A 16 15.22 8.53 14.64
C ALA A 16 14.75 9.70 15.52
N VAL A 17 14.32 10.81 14.92
CA VAL A 17 13.77 11.96 15.65
C VAL A 17 12.50 11.56 16.41
N VAL A 18 11.56 10.86 15.77
CA VAL A 18 10.33 10.41 16.43
C VAL A 18 10.64 9.42 17.56
N LEU A 19 11.58 8.49 17.36
CA LEU A 19 12.03 7.57 18.39
C LEU A 19 12.62 8.32 19.61
N VAL A 20 13.51 9.29 19.38
CA VAL A 20 14.10 10.09 20.46
C VAL A 20 13.01 10.86 21.21
N LEU A 21 12.06 11.48 20.50
CA LEU A 21 10.93 12.16 21.12
C LEU A 21 10.07 11.21 21.94
N ALA A 22 9.79 9.99 21.45
CA ALA A 22 9.03 8.98 22.17
C ALA A 22 9.72 8.60 23.50
N VAL A 23 11.05 8.38 23.45
CA VAL A 23 11.85 8.06 24.64
C VAL A 23 11.87 9.22 25.63
N VAL A 24 12.19 10.43 25.17
CA VAL A 24 12.29 11.61 26.04
C VAL A 24 10.95 11.92 26.71
N THR A 25 9.86 11.94 25.94
CA THR A 25 8.52 12.21 26.47
C THR A 25 8.06 11.13 27.45
N THR A 26 8.42 9.86 27.21
CA THR A 26 8.18 8.76 28.16
C THR A 26 8.92 8.96 29.47
N VAL A 27 10.21 9.31 29.43
CA VAL A 27 11.02 9.56 30.64
C VAL A 27 10.47 10.77 31.40
N VAL A 28 10.17 11.86 30.71
CA VAL A 28 9.55 13.06 31.30
C VAL A 28 8.22 12.71 31.98
N ALA A 29 7.35 11.96 31.29
CA ALA A 29 6.08 11.51 31.86
C ALA A 29 6.30 10.64 33.11
N ALA A 30 7.23 9.67 33.06
CA ALA A 30 7.54 8.80 34.19
C ALA A 30 8.05 9.58 35.43
N VAL A 31 8.73 10.71 35.23
CA VAL A 31 9.22 11.57 36.32
C VAL A 31 8.14 12.52 36.83
N LEU A 32 7.28 13.06 35.94
CA LEU A 32 6.32 14.11 36.28
C LEU A 32 4.96 13.57 36.77
N LEU A 33 4.54 12.38 36.33
CA LEU A 33 3.25 11.76 36.70
C LEU A 33 2.95 11.80 38.21
N PRO A 34 3.88 11.48 39.13
CA PRO A 34 3.60 11.53 40.57
C PRO A 34 3.17 12.91 41.11
N ARG A 35 3.57 14.01 40.45
CA ARG A 35 3.22 15.39 40.83
C ARG A 35 1.74 15.71 40.59
N THR A 36 1.05 14.89 39.82
CA THR A 36 -0.38 15.07 39.52
C THR A 36 -1.30 14.41 40.55
N VAL A 37 -0.75 13.68 41.53
CA VAL A 37 -1.54 13.09 42.62
C VAL A 37 -1.68 14.11 43.75
N PRO A 38 -2.88 14.30 44.32
CA PRO A 38 -3.05 15.16 45.48
C PRO A 38 -2.11 14.77 46.63
N ALA A 39 -1.63 15.76 47.39
CA ALA A 39 -1.06 15.46 48.70
C ALA A 39 -2.15 14.78 49.55
N ALA A 40 -1.80 13.72 50.27
CA ALA A 40 -2.70 13.17 51.27
C ALA A 40 -3.05 14.30 52.24
N ALA A 41 -4.34 14.56 52.46
CA ALA A 41 -4.76 15.43 53.55
C ALA A 41 -4.30 14.76 54.85
N GLY A 42 -3.17 15.22 55.38
CA GLY A 42 -2.76 14.93 56.74
C GLY A 42 -3.76 15.56 57.71
N ALA A 43 -4.05 14.83 58.77
CA ALA A 43 -5.05 15.14 59.78
C ALA A 43 -4.86 16.50 60.48
N SER A 44 -5.99 17.07 60.88
CA SER A 44 -6.22 18.11 61.90
C SER A 44 -5.61 19.50 61.72
N SER A 45 -6.49 20.48 61.48
CA SER A 45 -6.61 21.65 62.34
C SER A 45 -8.06 22.11 62.31
N ALA A 46 -8.81 21.77 63.36
CA ALA A 46 -10.06 22.43 63.70
C ALA A 46 -9.79 23.92 64.04
N ASP A 47 -10.84 24.72 63.94
CA ASP A 47 -10.95 26.17 64.16
C ASP A 47 -10.46 27.11 63.04
N GLU A 48 -11.39 27.57 62.20
CA GLU A 48 -11.90 28.96 62.22
C GLU A 48 -13.06 29.16 61.20
N PRO A 49 -14.16 29.88 61.53
CA PRO A 49 -15.30 30.00 60.62
C PRO A 49 -15.29 31.28 59.76
N THR A 50 -15.87 31.15 58.56
CA THR A 50 -16.44 32.17 57.65
C THR A 50 -15.58 32.92 56.62
N ARG A 51 -15.67 32.45 55.35
CA ARG A 51 -16.06 33.28 54.19
C ARG A 51 -16.65 32.41 53.07
N PRO A 52 -17.90 32.63 52.63
CA PRO A 52 -18.47 31.86 51.53
C PRO A 52 -18.06 32.54 50.22
N THR A 53 -17.06 32.02 49.49
CA THR A 53 -16.94 32.16 48.02
C THR A 53 -15.71 31.41 47.47
N ARG A 54 -15.98 30.48 46.52
CA ARG A 54 -15.02 29.89 45.54
C ARG A 54 -13.96 28.82 45.94
N PRO A 55 -14.00 28.07 47.06
CA PRO A 55 -13.06 26.96 47.28
C PRO A 55 -13.35 25.73 46.39
N ALA A 56 -14.63 25.46 46.10
CA ALA A 56 -15.04 24.33 45.25
C ALA A 56 -14.54 24.48 43.80
N LEU A 57 -14.74 25.65 43.18
CA LEU A 57 -14.33 25.91 41.80
C LEU A 57 -12.80 25.82 41.61
N ARG A 58 -12.00 26.36 42.53
CA ARG A 58 -10.52 26.26 42.48
C ARG A 58 -10.03 24.82 42.67
N THR A 59 -10.71 24.04 43.51
CA THR A 59 -10.39 22.62 43.75
C THR A 59 -10.73 21.76 42.53
N VAL A 60 -11.89 22.01 41.91
CA VAL A 60 -12.32 21.39 40.65
C VAL A 60 -11.37 21.76 39.51
N LEU A 61 -11.03 23.05 39.31
CA LEU A 61 -10.08 23.50 38.29
C LEU A 61 -8.68 22.87 38.45
N ARG A 62 -8.19 22.74 39.69
CA ARG A 62 -6.92 22.04 39.98
C ARG A 62 -7.00 20.53 39.74
N GLY A 63 -8.16 19.92 40.00
CA GLY A 63 -8.43 18.52 39.68
C GLY A 63 -8.43 18.28 38.16
N VAL A 64 -9.20 19.09 37.42
CA VAL A 64 -9.26 19.07 35.95
C VAL A 64 -7.87 19.27 35.35
N GLY A 65 -7.12 20.29 35.78
CA GLY A 65 -5.76 20.54 35.30
C GLY A 65 -4.79 19.37 35.54
N ARG A 66 -4.92 18.66 36.67
CA ARG A 66 -4.12 17.45 36.96
C ARG A 66 -4.48 16.29 36.03
N TYR A 67 -5.77 16.09 35.74
CA TYR A 67 -6.21 15.06 34.80
C TYR A 67 -5.79 15.38 33.36
N THR A 68 -5.97 16.63 32.91
CA THR A 68 -5.48 17.08 31.60
C THR A 68 -3.98 16.86 31.47
N ALA A 69 -3.19 17.22 32.49
CA ALA A 69 -1.76 16.99 32.48
C ALA A 69 -1.40 15.50 32.35
N ARG A 70 -2.09 14.60 33.06
CA ARG A 70 -1.87 13.14 32.94
C ARG A 70 -2.20 12.64 31.54
N ILE A 71 -3.33 13.07 30.98
CA ILE A 71 -3.74 12.69 29.62
C ILE A 71 -2.69 13.14 28.61
N VAL A 72 -2.16 14.36 28.71
CA VAL A 72 -1.09 14.83 27.82
C VAL A 72 0.20 14.05 28.03
N MET A 73 0.64 13.86 29.28
CA MET A 73 1.88 13.14 29.60
C MET A 73 1.87 11.68 29.13
N VAL A 74 0.71 11.03 29.10
CA VAL A 74 0.57 9.65 28.61
C VAL A 74 0.26 9.61 27.11
N GLY A 75 -0.60 10.52 26.64
CA GLY A 75 -1.07 10.54 25.25
C GLY A 75 0.04 10.88 24.26
N VAL A 76 0.94 11.81 24.60
CA VAL A 76 2.06 12.18 23.72
C VAL A 76 3.00 11.00 23.41
N PRO A 77 3.58 10.29 24.41
CA PRO A 77 4.45 9.15 24.11
C PRO A 77 3.68 8.01 23.41
N VAL A 78 2.42 7.76 23.77
CA VAL A 78 1.57 6.77 23.08
C VAL A 78 1.41 7.13 21.60
N LEU A 79 1.04 8.37 21.29
CA LEU A 79 0.91 8.85 19.91
C LEU A 79 2.22 8.72 19.14
N LEU A 80 3.36 9.08 19.75
CA LEU A 80 4.67 8.98 19.11
C LEU A 80 5.05 7.53 18.80
N VAL A 81 4.69 6.56 19.64
CA VAL A 81 4.89 5.13 19.35
C VAL A 81 4.00 4.65 18.21
N VAL A 82 2.74 5.08 18.16
CA VAL A 82 1.84 4.79 17.01
C VAL A 82 2.43 5.36 15.72
N VAL A 83 2.88 6.62 15.74
CA VAL A 83 3.53 7.28 14.60
C VAL A 83 4.81 6.54 14.19
N LEU A 84 5.63 6.13 15.17
CA LEU A 84 6.84 5.36 14.92
C LEU A 84 6.53 4.03 14.21
N GLY A 85 5.53 3.28 14.68
CA GLY A 85 5.07 2.05 14.02
C GLY A 85 4.63 2.31 12.58
N GLY A 86 3.83 3.35 12.36
CA GLY A 86 3.42 3.77 11.02
C GLY A 86 4.60 4.12 10.10
N LEU A 87 5.60 4.85 10.62
CA LEU A 87 6.82 5.20 9.86
C LEU A 87 7.66 3.97 9.50
N LEU A 88 7.78 3.01 10.42
CA LEU A 88 8.53 1.77 10.18
C LEU A 88 7.88 0.91 9.09
N ILE A 89 6.55 0.88 9.02
CA ILE A 89 5.79 0.21 7.96
C ILE A 89 5.88 1.00 6.65
N ASN A 90 5.73 2.32 6.72
CA ASN A 90 5.73 3.20 5.55
C ASN A 90 7.09 3.25 4.84
N ARG A 91 8.20 3.15 5.59
CA ARG A 91 9.56 3.29 5.05
C ARG A 91 9.86 2.31 3.90
N PRO A 92 9.74 0.98 4.05
CA PRO A 92 10.00 0.07 2.94
C PRO A 92 8.90 0.11 1.88
N MET A 93 7.65 0.34 2.27
CA MET A 93 6.51 0.22 1.36
C MET A 93 6.19 1.49 0.57
N HIS A 94 6.72 2.65 0.98
CA HIS A 94 6.53 3.92 0.29
C HIS A 94 5.04 4.30 0.07
N TYR A 95 4.18 3.99 1.05
CA TYR A 95 2.76 4.35 0.98
C TYR A 95 2.56 5.87 0.84
N VAL A 96 3.26 6.66 1.66
CA VAL A 96 3.28 8.13 1.58
C VAL A 96 4.71 8.65 1.74
N ARG A 97 5.14 9.57 0.87
CA ARG A 97 6.51 10.11 0.90
C ARG A 97 6.66 11.24 1.92
N THR A 98 5.65 12.09 2.05
CA THR A 98 5.71 13.30 2.87
C THR A 98 4.47 13.49 3.75
N VAL A 99 4.56 14.38 4.75
CA VAL A 99 3.38 14.81 5.53
C VAL A 99 2.30 15.43 4.62
N GLY A 100 2.71 16.14 3.56
CA GLY A 100 1.78 16.67 2.57
C GLY A 100 1.01 15.57 1.83
N ASP A 101 1.69 14.46 1.50
CA ASP A 101 1.07 13.29 0.87
C ASP A 101 0.09 12.60 1.81
N LEU A 102 0.47 12.43 3.08
CA LEU A 102 -0.44 11.89 4.10
C LEU A 102 -1.70 12.76 4.25
N ALA A 103 -1.54 14.08 4.28
CA ALA A 103 -2.67 15.01 4.37
C ALA A 103 -3.58 14.93 3.14
N LYS A 104 -3.02 14.72 1.94
CA LYS A 104 -3.79 14.54 0.70
C LYS A 104 -4.51 13.18 0.67
N ALA A 105 -3.85 12.12 1.11
CA ALA A 105 -4.44 10.78 1.18
C ALA A 105 -5.60 10.73 2.19
N ALA A 106 -5.52 11.49 3.28
CA ALA A 106 -6.56 11.58 4.30
C ALA A 106 -7.69 12.58 3.96
N ALA A 107 -7.53 13.40 2.91
CA ALA A 107 -8.51 14.42 2.57
C ALA A 107 -9.74 13.76 1.91
N PRO A 108 -10.97 14.02 2.40
CA PRO A 108 -12.17 13.53 1.75
C PRO A 108 -12.27 14.11 0.34
N ARG A 109 -12.58 13.25 -0.64
CA ARG A 109 -12.81 13.70 -2.01
C ARG A 109 -14.24 14.19 -2.18
N ALA A 110 -14.36 15.43 -2.64
CA ALA A 110 -15.63 15.97 -3.10
C ALA A 110 -16.01 15.36 -4.46
N GLN A 111 -17.30 15.28 -4.72
CA GLN A 111 -17.84 14.85 -6.00
C GLN A 111 -17.37 15.81 -7.10
N ALA A 112 -16.42 15.36 -7.93
CA ALA A 112 -15.92 16.14 -9.06
C ALA A 112 -16.78 15.85 -10.31
N ASN A 113 -16.95 16.86 -11.17
CA ASN A 113 -17.47 16.65 -12.52
C ASN A 113 -16.55 15.67 -13.26
N SER A 114 -16.93 14.40 -13.29
CA SER A 114 -16.10 13.30 -13.78
C SER A 114 -16.28 13.09 -15.27
N ARG A 115 -16.15 14.18 -16.05
CA ARG A 115 -16.23 14.11 -17.50
C ARG A 115 -14.92 13.53 -18.03
N ILE A 116 -14.99 12.32 -18.56
CA ILE A 116 -13.86 11.65 -19.21
C ILE A 116 -13.54 12.37 -20.52
N GLU A 117 -12.27 12.68 -20.72
CA GLU A 117 -11.73 13.22 -21.96
C GLU A 117 -11.02 12.13 -22.76
N SER A 118 -11.15 12.19 -24.08
CA SER A 118 -10.39 11.31 -24.96
C SER A 118 -8.90 11.65 -24.91
N PRO A 119 -8.01 10.67 -25.10
CA PRO A 119 -6.59 10.95 -25.30
C PRO A 119 -6.35 11.94 -26.46
N PRO A 120 -5.26 12.73 -26.41
CA PRO A 120 -4.84 13.56 -27.53
C PRO A 120 -4.71 12.76 -28.83
N LYS A 121 -4.99 13.40 -29.97
CA LYS A 121 -4.78 12.78 -31.29
C LYS A 121 -3.31 12.43 -31.51
N SER A 122 -3.05 11.43 -32.36
CA SER A 122 -1.68 10.96 -32.68
C SER A 122 -0.72 12.09 -33.08
N SER A 123 -1.22 13.11 -33.79
CA SER A 123 -0.45 14.28 -34.21
C SER A 123 0.16 15.07 -33.05
N ALA A 124 -0.47 15.07 -31.87
CA ALA A 124 0.04 15.76 -30.68
C ALA A 124 1.33 15.13 -30.14
N PHE A 125 1.58 13.84 -30.41
CA PHE A 125 2.81 13.17 -29.97
C PHE A 125 3.98 13.43 -30.95
N GLY A 126 3.69 13.76 -32.21
CA GLY A 126 4.71 14.03 -33.23
C GLY A 126 5.30 15.44 -33.20
N THR A 127 4.70 16.37 -32.46
CA THR A 127 5.20 17.74 -32.30
C THR A 127 6.31 17.87 -31.27
N ALA A 128 6.40 16.93 -30.34
CA ALA A 128 7.44 16.93 -29.30
C ALA A 128 8.80 16.54 -29.90
N PRO A 129 9.91 17.24 -29.55
CA PRO A 129 11.23 16.89 -30.05
C PRO A 129 11.66 15.51 -29.55
N ALA A 130 12.43 14.78 -30.37
CA ALA A 130 12.88 13.42 -30.05
C ALA A 130 13.60 13.31 -28.68
N SER A 131 14.32 14.35 -28.27
CA SER A 131 15.01 14.41 -26.97
C SER A 131 14.04 14.45 -25.78
N ALA A 132 12.84 15.03 -25.92
CA ALA A 132 11.87 15.09 -24.83
C ALA A 132 11.30 13.70 -24.47
N TRP A 133 11.37 12.75 -25.39
CA TRP A 133 10.96 11.37 -25.17
C TRP A 133 12.00 10.55 -24.40
N LYS A 134 13.24 11.03 -24.24
CA LYS A 134 14.28 10.28 -23.50
C LYS A 134 14.26 10.65 -22.02
N ALA A 135 14.30 9.64 -21.16
CA ALA A 135 14.54 9.82 -19.74
C ALA A 135 16.01 9.52 -19.39
N SER A 136 16.53 10.22 -18.37
CA SER A 136 17.87 9.95 -17.81
C SER A 136 17.69 9.24 -16.48
N PHE A 137 17.92 7.93 -16.50
CA PHE A 137 17.82 7.08 -15.33
C PHE A 137 19.17 7.02 -14.60
N HIS A 138 19.11 7.00 -13.27
CA HIS A 138 20.28 6.76 -12.41
C HIS A 138 20.01 5.57 -11.49
N ASP A 139 21.05 4.80 -11.21
CA ASP A 139 20.97 3.70 -10.25
C ASP A 139 20.73 4.24 -8.83
N VAL A 140 19.88 3.53 -8.09
CA VAL A 140 19.45 3.85 -6.73
C VAL A 140 19.78 2.72 -5.74
N GLY A 141 20.48 1.67 -6.18
CA GLY A 141 21.15 0.70 -5.33
C GLY A 141 20.28 -0.45 -4.80
N ASP A 142 19.07 -0.62 -5.33
CA ASP A 142 18.14 -1.69 -4.96
C ASP A 142 17.80 -2.64 -6.14
N GLY A 143 18.63 -2.64 -7.18
CA GLY A 143 18.40 -3.40 -8.41
C GLY A 143 17.46 -2.72 -9.39
N SER A 144 17.17 -1.43 -9.19
CA SER A 144 16.40 -0.61 -10.13
C SER A 144 17.05 0.76 -10.34
N GLN A 145 16.59 1.48 -11.36
CA GLN A 145 16.99 2.84 -11.69
C GLN A 145 15.80 3.77 -11.58
N GLU A 146 16.04 5.05 -11.28
CA GLU A 146 15.00 6.07 -11.15
C GLU A 146 15.27 7.28 -12.05
N ALA A 147 14.19 7.87 -12.56
CA ALA A 147 14.18 9.18 -13.19
C ALA A 147 12.95 9.97 -12.74
N THR A 148 13.08 11.29 -12.58
CA THR A 148 11.92 12.18 -12.61
C THR A 148 11.76 12.69 -14.02
N TRP A 149 10.66 12.34 -14.68
CA TRP A 149 10.46 12.62 -16.10
C TRP A 149 9.18 13.42 -16.33
N THR A 150 9.21 14.31 -17.34
CA THR A 150 8.08 15.15 -17.73
C THR A 150 7.51 14.67 -19.06
N GLY A 151 6.23 14.29 -19.06
CA GLY A 151 5.50 13.96 -20.27
C GLY A 151 5.35 15.19 -21.17
N PRO A 152 5.86 15.17 -22.42
CA PRO A 152 5.86 16.37 -23.26
C PRO A 152 4.47 16.79 -23.76
N VAL A 153 3.47 15.91 -23.67
CA VAL A 153 2.08 16.17 -24.06
C VAL A 153 1.20 16.38 -22.83
N SER A 154 1.34 15.55 -21.79
CA SER A 154 0.54 15.68 -20.56
C SER A 154 0.99 16.82 -19.64
N GLY A 155 2.27 17.21 -19.71
CA GLY A 155 2.91 18.07 -18.72
C GLY A 155 3.13 17.42 -17.35
N ILE A 156 2.75 16.14 -17.18
CA ILE A 156 2.90 15.42 -15.91
C ILE A 156 4.38 15.19 -15.64
N THR A 157 4.86 15.64 -14.48
CA THR A 157 6.25 15.44 -14.03
C THR A 157 6.25 14.55 -12.81
N LEU A 158 6.68 13.30 -13.00
CA LEU A 158 6.59 12.27 -11.97
C LEU A 158 7.79 11.32 -11.99
N PRO A 159 8.08 10.66 -10.85
CA PRO A 159 9.08 9.61 -10.81
C PRO A 159 8.64 8.39 -11.63
N VAL A 160 9.59 7.80 -12.34
CA VAL A 160 9.50 6.52 -13.03
C VAL A 160 10.65 5.67 -12.57
N ARG A 161 10.38 4.41 -12.25
CA ARG A 161 11.42 3.43 -11.94
C ARG A 161 11.50 2.36 -13.01
N VAL A 162 12.70 1.87 -13.25
CA VAL A 162 12.94 0.80 -14.22
C VAL A 162 13.81 -0.28 -13.58
N VAL A 163 13.43 -1.53 -13.76
CA VAL A 163 14.24 -2.69 -13.41
C VAL A 163 14.77 -3.28 -14.70
N LEU A 164 16.08 -3.31 -14.82
CA LEU A 164 16.78 -3.92 -15.95
C LEU A 164 17.27 -5.31 -15.53
N PRO A 165 17.21 -6.31 -16.42
CA PRO A 165 17.81 -7.60 -16.14
C PRO A 165 19.33 -7.48 -16.03
N ALA A 166 19.95 -8.39 -15.31
CA ALA A 166 21.39 -8.43 -15.11
C ALA A 166 22.12 -8.45 -16.46
N GLY A 167 23.10 -7.56 -16.60
CA GLY A 167 23.90 -7.44 -17.82
C GLY A 167 23.23 -6.73 -19.00
N TYR A 168 22.06 -6.10 -18.82
CA TYR A 168 21.42 -5.30 -19.87
C TYR A 168 22.41 -4.29 -20.47
N ARG A 169 22.51 -4.26 -21.80
CA ARG A 169 23.14 -3.17 -22.53
C ARG A 169 22.28 -2.77 -23.74
N PRO A 170 22.26 -1.49 -24.12
CA PRO A 170 21.52 -1.04 -25.30
C PRO A 170 22.07 -1.60 -26.62
N ASP A 171 23.31 -2.11 -26.63
CA ASP A 171 24.07 -2.55 -27.80
C ASP A 171 24.46 -4.04 -27.76
N ASP A 172 23.84 -4.85 -26.89
CA ASP A 172 24.15 -6.30 -26.77
C ASP A 172 23.51 -7.20 -27.84
N GLY A 173 22.76 -6.61 -28.78
CA GLY A 173 22.08 -7.33 -29.85
C GLY A 173 20.86 -8.15 -29.40
N ARG A 174 20.44 -8.05 -28.13
CA ARG A 174 19.23 -8.69 -27.62
C ARG A 174 18.03 -7.76 -27.75
N THR A 175 16.87 -8.34 -28.00
CA THR A 175 15.58 -7.63 -27.93
C THR A 175 14.94 -7.88 -26.58
N TYR A 176 14.44 -6.81 -25.95
CA TYR A 176 13.83 -6.87 -24.62
C TYR A 176 12.31 -6.66 -24.70
N ASN A 177 11.56 -7.52 -24.02
CA ASN A 177 10.14 -7.30 -23.79
C ASN A 177 9.93 -6.26 -22.67
N VAL A 178 8.72 -5.71 -22.57
CA VAL A 178 8.41 -4.65 -21.60
C VAL A 178 7.17 -5.00 -20.79
N LEU A 179 7.29 -4.89 -19.48
CA LEU A 179 6.18 -4.98 -18.55
C LEU A 179 6.04 -3.64 -17.80
N VAL A 180 4.91 -2.97 -18.00
CA VAL A 180 4.57 -1.73 -17.28
C VAL A 180 3.74 -2.10 -16.05
N GLY A 181 4.24 -1.81 -14.84
CA GLY A 181 3.56 -2.10 -13.58
C GLY A 181 3.00 -0.85 -12.90
N LEU A 182 1.72 -0.87 -12.55
CA LEU A 182 1.01 0.24 -11.93
C LEU A 182 0.73 -0.03 -10.45
N HIS A 183 1.16 0.89 -9.59
CA HIS A 183 1.02 0.76 -8.14
C HIS A 183 -0.42 1.00 -7.68
N GLY A 184 -0.79 0.43 -6.53
CA GLY A 184 -2.07 0.69 -5.88
C GLY A 184 -2.13 2.04 -5.17
N TRP A 185 -3.25 2.30 -4.48
CA TRP A 185 -3.39 3.43 -3.56
C TRP A 185 -3.53 2.93 -2.12
N VAL A 186 -2.84 3.51 -1.14
CA VAL A 186 -1.71 4.45 -1.26
C VAL A 186 -0.45 3.72 -1.75
N GLY A 187 0.47 4.42 -2.43
CA GLY A 187 1.70 3.81 -2.96
C GLY A 187 2.41 4.67 -3.99
N ASP A 188 3.56 4.19 -4.46
CA ASP A 188 4.35 4.80 -5.51
C ASP A 188 5.14 3.72 -6.31
N PRO A 189 5.99 4.09 -7.30
CA PRO A 189 6.82 3.12 -8.02
C PRO A 189 7.71 2.22 -7.16
N GLN A 190 8.24 2.74 -6.04
CA GLN A 190 9.10 1.98 -5.13
C GLN A 190 8.33 0.90 -4.39
N SER A 191 7.05 1.13 -4.12
CA SER A 191 6.16 0.12 -3.54
C SER A 191 6.15 -1.17 -4.36
N LEU A 192 6.18 -1.09 -5.70
CA LEU A 192 6.26 -2.27 -6.56
C LEU A 192 7.66 -2.88 -6.58
N VAL A 193 8.73 -2.07 -6.61
CA VAL A 193 10.11 -2.60 -6.56
C VAL A 193 10.30 -3.48 -5.32
N THR A 194 9.89 -2.98 -4.16
CA THR A 194 10.06 -3.66 -2.89
C THR A 194 8.99 -4.73 -2.68
N GLY A 195 7.72 -4.37 -2.85
CA GLY A 195 6.59 -5.17 -2.40
C GLY A 195 6.34 -6.46 -3.19
N ILE A 196 6.79 -6.55 -4.44
CA ILE A 196 6.78 -7.80 -5.22
C ILE A 196 8.20 -8.34 -5.49
N ALA A 197 9.21 -7.79 -4.81
CA ALA A 197 10.64 -8.13 -4.99
C ALA A 197 11.04 -8.12 -6.47
N SER A 198 10.62 -7.08 -7.21
CA SER A 198 10.58 -7.13 -8.66
C SER A 198 11.94 -7.38 -9.34
N PRO A 199 13.09 -6.86 -8.88
CA PRO A 199 14.39 -7.16 -9.49
C PRO A 199 14.76 -8.63 -9.39
N GLN A 200 14.61 -9.22 -8.20
CA GLN A 200 14.89 -10.63 -7.97
C GLN A 200 13.95 -11.52 -8.80
N ARG A 201 12.64 -11.27 -8.75
CA ARG A 201 11.65 -12.11 -9.44
C ARG A 201 11.73 -12.02 -10.96
N LEU A 202 12.08 -10.85 -11.50
CA LEU A 202 12.37 -10.68 -12.92
C LEU A 202 13.56 -11.56 -13.33
N GLN A 203 14.67 -11.44 -12.59
CA GLN A 203 15.89 -12.16 -12.91
C GLN A 203 15.69 -13.68 -12.82
N GLU A 204 15.07 -14.17 -11.75
CA GLU A 204 14.72 -15.59 -11.58
C GLU A 204 13.86 -16.12 -12.74
N ALA A 205 12.90 -15.33 -13.24
CA ALA A 205 12.03 -15.75 -14.34
C ALA A 205 12.79 -15.81 -15.68
N ILE A 206 13.73 -14.89 -15.92
CA ILE A 206 14.58 -14.88 -17.11
C ILE A 206 15.57 -16.05 -17.07
N ASP A 207 16.27 -16.24 -15.94
CA ASP A 207 17.27 -17.30 -15.79
C ASP A 207 16.66 -18.70 -15.89
N ALA A 208 15.44 -18.88 -15.38
CA ALA A 208 14.70 -20.13 -15.51
C ALA A 208 14.12 -20.37 -16.93
N GLY A 209 14.24 -19.39 -17.83
CA GLY A 209 13.67 -19.42 -19.18
C GLY A 209 12.14 -19.36 -19.22
N ARG A 210 11.51 -18.82 -18.17
CA ARG A 210 10.04 -18.70 -18.07
C ARG A 210 9.51 -17.52 -18.87
N ILE A 211 10.32 -16.46 -19.01
CA ILE A 211 10.08 -15.31 -19.88
C ILE A 211 11.37 -15.01 -20.68
N PRO A 212 11.27 -14.39 -21.86
CA PRO A 212 12.45 -13.85 -22.54
C PRO A 212 13.05 -12.66 -21.77
N PRO A 213 14.25 -12.18 -22.13
CA PRO A 213 14.82 -10.95 -21.58
C PRO A 213 13.79 -9.82 -21.60
N SER A 214 13.53 -9.23 -20.43
CA SER A 214 12.44 -8.29 -20.23
C SER A 214 12.88 -7.18 -19.28
N ILE A 215 12.31 -5.98 -19.43
CA ILE A 215 12.45 -4.86 -18.49
C ILE A 215 11.13 -4.61 -17.77
N LEU A 216 11.19 -4.19 -16.50
CA LEU A 216 10.01 -3.72 -15.76
C LEU A 216 10.03 -2.21 -15.63
N VAL A 217 8.87 -1.58 -15.81
CA VAL A 217 8.73 -0.12 -15.78
C VAL A 217 7.60 0.25 -14.84
N PHE A 218 7.89 1.07 -13.84
CA PHE A 218 6.93 1.49 -12.82
C PHE A 218 6.77 3.02 -12.87
N PRO A 219 5.83 3.55 -13.66
CA PRO A 219 5.50 4.96 -13.60
C PRO A 219 4.66 5.26 -12.35
N SER A 220 4.86 6.44 -11.78
CA SER A 220 3.95 6.93 -10.74
C SER A 220 2.61 7.34 -11.35
N LEU A 221 1.55 7.12 -10.58
CA LEU A 221 0.19 7.59 -10.88
C LEU A 221 -0.22 8.82 -10.04
N ASN A 222 0.68 9.33 -9.21
CA ASN A 222 0.44 10.38 -8.22
C ASN A 222 0.47 11.80 -8.83
N ALA A 223 -0.22 12.04 -9.95
CA ALA A 223 -0.17 13.31 -10.70
C ALA A 223 -0.66 14.53 -9.89
N ASP A 224 -1.55 14.30 -8.92
CA ASP A 224 -2.05 15.33 -7.98
C ASP A 224 -1.43 15.17 -6.57
N GLY A 225 -0.30 14.48 -6.44
CA GLY A 225 0.27 13.96 -5.18
C GLY A 225 -0.26 12.56 -4.86
N ALA A 226 -0.05 12.07 -3.63
CA ALA A 226 -0.51 10.72 -3.16
C ALA A 226 -2.04 10.56 -3.03
N SER A 227 -2.78 11.18 -3.94
CA SER A 227 -4.21 11.08 -4.10
C SER A 227 -4.56 9.85 -4.96
N GLN A 228 -5.74 9.26 -4.77
CA GLN A 228 -6.12 8.06 -5.52
C GLN A 228 -6.12 8.32 -7.05
N PRO A 229 -5.62 7.39 -7.89
CA PRO A 229 -5.41 7.64 -9.31
C PRO A 229 -6.73 7.70 -10.10
N ASP A 230 -6.79 8.53 -11.14
CA ASP A 230 -7.99 8.63 -12.01
C ASP A 230 -8.02 7.60 -13.14
N CYS A 231 -6.87 7.01 -13.49
CA CYS A 231 -6.65 6.05 -14.58
C CYS A 231 -6.95 6.54 -16.01
N VAL A 232 -7.81 7.55 -16.17
CA VAL A 232 -8.22 8.17 -17.44
C VAL A 232 -7.97 9.67 -17.38
N ASN A 233 -8.17 10.37 -18.50
CA ASN A 233 -8.19 11.83 -18.51
C ASN A 233 -9.54 12.31 -17.97
N ILE A 234 -9.51 13.17 -16.96
CA ILE A 234 -10.70 13.82 -16.41
C ILE A 234 -10.55 15.32 -16.65
N ASN A 235 -11.60 15.93 -17.22
CA ASN A 235 -11.60 17.37 -17.51
C ASN A 235 -11.21 18.19 -16.25
N GLY A 236 -10.27 19.11 -16.41
CA GLY A 236 -9.76 19.95 -15.33
C GLY A 236 -8.80 19.27 -14.36
N ARG A 237 -8.37 18.04 -14.64
CA ARG A 237 -7.36 17.29 -13.87
C ARG A 237 -6.18 16.91 -14.76
N PRO A 238 -5.01 16.57 -14.20
CA PRO A 238 -3.89 16.08 -14.99
C PRO A 238 -4.29 14.87 -15.85
N PRO A 239 -3.84 14.79 -17.12
CA PRO A 239 -4.28 13.75 -18.05
C PRO A 239 -3.51 12.43 -17.80
N VAL A 240 -3.85 11.74 -16.71
CA VAL A 240 -3.22 10.48 -16.26
C VAL A 240 -3.40 9.35 -17.29
N GLY A 241 -4.52 9.35 -18.02
CA GLY A 241 -4.75 8.41 -19.12
C GLY A 241 -3.71 8.59 -20.23
N THR A 242 -3.44 9.83 -20.66
CA THR A 242 -2.40 10.14 -21.65
C THR A 242 -1.01 9.72 -21.15
N TRP A 243 -0.68 10.06 -19.90
CA TRP A 243 0.59 9.71 -19.29
C TRP A 243 0.86 8.20 -19.34
N THR A 244 -0.07 7.41 -18.82
CA THR A 244 0.09 5.95 -18.69
C THR A 244 -0.04 5.25 -20.04
N ALA A 245 -1.08 5.57 -20.81
CA ALA A 245 -1.42 4.85 -22.03
C ALA A 245 -0.49 5.17 -23.19
N GLU A 246 -0.03 6.43 -23.27
CA GLU A 246 0.60 6.96 -24.47
C GLU A 246 2.06 7.39 -24.23
N GLU A 247 2.36 8.13 -23.17
CA GLU A 247 3.68 8.72 -22.98
C GLU A 247 4.72 7.76 -22.39
N ILE A 248 4.36 6.98 -21.36
CA ILE A 248 5.29 6.05 -20.72
C ILE A 248 5.89 5.04 -21.72
N PRO A 249 5.09 4.32 -22.53
CA PRO A 249 5.68 3.39 -23.49
C PRO A 249 6.51 4.06 -24.60
N ARG A 250 6.15 5.29 -25.03
CA ARG A 250 7.00 6.05 -25.97
C ARG A 250 8.32 6.46 -25.35
N MET A 251 8.30 6.87 -24.09
CA MET A 251 9.50 7.21 -23.34
C MET A 251 10.43 6.00 -23.22
N ILE A 252 9.87 4.82 -22.94
CA ILE A 252 10.63 3.57 -22.85
C ILE A 252 11.25 3.19 -24.19
N GLN A 253 10.49 3.26 -25.29
CA GLN A 253 11.03 3.00 -26.63
C GLN A 253 12.14 3.98 -27.03
N ALA A 254 12.04 5.25 -26.62
CA ALA A 254 13.06 6.25 -26.90
C ALA A 254 14.32 6.09 -26.03
N THR A 255 14.17 5.59 -24.80
CA THR A 255 15.25 5.46 -23.83
C THR A 255 16.00 4.13 -23.95
N PHE A 256 15.28 3.04 -24.23
CA PHE A 256 15.83 1.68 -24.36
C PHE A 256 15.64 1.21 -25.81
N PRO A 257 16.61 1.47 -26.71
CA PRO A 257 16.40 1.33 -28.16
C PRO A 257 16.21 -0.13 -28.63
N ASN A 258 16.55 -1.10 -27.80
CA ASN A 258 16.43 -2.53 -28.08
C ASN A 258 15.20 -3.18 -27.42
N VAL A 259 14.22 -2.40 -26.96
CA VAL A 259 12.91 -2.96 -26.60
C VAL A 259 12.12 -3.32 -27.85
N THR A 260 11.34 -4.40 -27.78
CA THR A 260 10.49 -4.83 -28.88
C THR A 260 9.43 -3.77 -29.21
N THR A 261 9.01 -3.72 -30.47
CA THR A 261 7.82 -2.95 -30.90
C THR A 261 6.59 -3.85 -31.09
N GLN A 262 6.76 -5.17 -30.93
CA GLN A 262 5.70 -6.14 -31.11
C GLN A 262 4.75 -6.14 -29.92
N ARG A 263 3.46 -5.94 -30.17
CA ARG A 263 2.39 -5.91 -29.14
C ARG A 263 2.46 -7.10 -28.16
N ALA A 264 2.76 -8.30 -28.64
CA ALA A 264 2.82 -9.50 -27.80
C ALA A 264 3.91 -9.43 -26.71
N GLY A 265 5.01 -8.71 -26.96
CA GLY A 265 6.08 -8.50 -25.98
C GLY A 265 5.84 -7.33 -25.03
N TRP A 266 4.66 -6.71 -25.05
CA TRP A 266 4.25 -5.66 -24.13
C TRP A 266 3.11 -6.13 -23.22
N MET A 267 3.34 -6.11 -21.92
CA MET A 267 2.33 -6.32 -20.89
C MET A 267 2.14 -5.05 -20.06
N ILE A 268 0.91 -4.76 -19.67
CA ILE A 268 0.62 -3.82 -18.59
C ILE A 268 0.01 -4.59 -17.43
N MET A 269 0.45 -4.32 -16.20
CA MET A 269 -0.13 -4.92 -15.01
C MET A 269 -0.35 -3.88 -13.94
N GLY A 270 -1.19 -4.20 -12.97
CA GLY A 270 -1.31 -3.40 -11.77
C GLY A 270 -1.75 -4.20 -10.57
N ILE A 271 -1.61 -3.57 -9.40
CA ILE A 271 -2.11 -4.07 -8.12
C ILE A 271 -3.16 -3.09 -7.60
N SER A 272 -4.27 -3.61 -7.05
CA SER A 272 -5.34 -2.81 -6.42
C SER A 272 -5.85 -1.72 -7.38
N ALA A 273 -5.81 -0.44 -6.99
CA ALA A 273 -6.17 0.67 -7.86
C ALA A 273 -5.40 0.69 -9.19
N GLY A 274 -4.13 0.31 -9.16
CA GLY A 274 -3.30 0.16 -10.36
C GLY A 274 -3.77 -0.97 -11.27
N ALA A 275 -4.34 -2.05 -10.71
CA ALA A 275 -4.88 -3.18 -11.48
C ALA A 275 -6.08 -2.74 -12.33
N TYR A 276 -6.97 -1.95 -11.72
CA TYR A 276 -8.07 -1.30 -12.45
C TYR A 276 -7.53 -0.36 -13.52
N CYS A 277 -6.54 0.49 -13.19
CA CYS A 277 -5.92 1.39 -14.18
C CYS A 277 -5.27 0.62 -15.35
N ALA A 278 -4.64 -0.52 -15.09
CA ALA A 278 -3.97 -1.33 -16.10
C ALA A 278 -4.98 -1.91 -17.10
N ALA A 279 -6.06 -2.53 -16.61
CA ALA A 279 -7.13 -3.06 -17.46
C ALA A 279 -7.84 -1.93 -18.22
N ARG A 280 -8.19 -0.84 -17.54
CA ARG A 280 -8.82 0.34 -18.15
C ARG A 280 -7.94 0.92 -19.28
N THR A 281 -6.63 1.04 -19.05
CA THR A 281 -5.66 1.52 -20.04
C THR A 281 -5.59 0.59 -21.25
N ALA A 282 -5.49 -0.72 -21.01
CA ALA A 282 -5.42 -1.70 -22.10
C ALA A 282 -6.68 -1.69 -22.98
N TYR A 283 -7.85 -1.38 -22.42
CA TYR A 283 -9.07 -1.19 -23.19
C TYR A 283 -9.03 0.06 -24.10
N ASP A 284 -8.38 1.15 -23.67
CA ASP A 284 -8.24 2.37 -24.47
C ASP A 284 -7.19 2.26 -25.57
N VAL A 285 -6.10 1.53 -25.32
CA VAL A 285 -4.97 1.37 -26.26
C VAL A 285 -4.69 -0.10 -26.57
N PRO A 286 -5.67 -0.85 -27.08
CA PRO A 286 -5.55 -2.30 -27.24
C PRO A 286 -4.45 -2.73 -28.21
N GLN A 287 -4.04 -1.86 -29.13
CA GLN A 287 -2.91 -2.06 -30.04
C GLN A 287 -1.54 -2.13 -29.34
N ARG A 288 -1.43 -1.65 -28.09
CA ARG A 288 -0.14 -1.44 -27.43
C ARG A 288 0.26 -2.59 -26.52
N PHE A 289 -0.70 -3.21 -25.84
CA PHE A 289 -0.46 -4.31 -24.90
C PHE A 289 -1.15 -5.58 -25.37
N GLY A 290 -0.40 -6.69 -25.46
CA GLY A 290 -0.94 -8.00 -25.79
C GLY A 290 -1.44 -8.77 -24.57
N ALA A 291 -0.90 -8.45 -23.40
CA ALA A 291 -1.25 -9.08 -22.13
C ALA A 291 -1.52 -8.04 -21.04
N VAL A 292 -2.37 -8.41 -20.09
CA VAL A 292 -2.77 -7.58 -18.96
C VAL A 292 -2.74 -8.39 -17.65
N GLY A 293 -2.00 -7.93 -16.65
CA GLY A 293 -2.01 -8.49 -15.30
C GLY A 293 -2.91 -7.67 -14.36
N VAL A 294 -3.95 -8.27 -13.81
CA VAL A 294 -4.94 -7.62 -12.96
C VAL A 294 -4.91 -8.27 -11.58
N MET A 295 -4.20 -7.69 -10.62
CA MET A 295 -3.99 -8.28 -9.29
C MET A 295 -4.79 -7.51 -8.22
N SER A 296 -5.77 -8.18 -7.62
CA SER A 296 -6.68 -7.62 -6.62
C SER A 296 -7.42 -6.37 -7.10
N SER A 297 -7.94 -6.37 -8.33
CA SER A 297 -8.79 -5.28 -8.82
C SER A 297 -10.22 -5.41 -8.32
N TYR A 298 -10.91 -4.28 -8.27
CA TYR A 298 -12.37 -4.18 -8.24
C TYR A 298 -12.93 -4.10 -9.66
N ASP A 299 -14.21 -4.48 -9.84
CA ASP A 299 -14.86 -4.43 -11.16
C ASP A 299 -15.30 -3.01 -11.52
N LEU A 300 -16.03 -2.36 -10.60
CA LEU A 300 -16.41 -0.95 -10.73
C LEU A 300 -15.33 -0.04 -10.15
N PRO A 301 -15.10 1.17 -10.69
CA PRO A 301 -14.10 2.09 -10.17
C PRO A 301 -14.34 2.39 -8.68
N GLY A 302 -13.43 1.92 -7.83
CA GLY A 302 -13.44 2.15 -6.38
C GLY A 302 -12.61 3.36 -5.94
N GLU A 303 -11.76 3.88 -6.82
CA GLU A 303 -10.83 4.98 -6.54
C GLU A 303 -10.92 6.09 -7.60
N GLY A 304 -10.42 7.28 -7.27
CA GLY A 304 -10.31 8.37 -8.24
C GLY A 304 -11.62 9.14 -8.44
N SER A 305 -11.64 10.04 -9.42
CA SER A 305 -12.86 10.75 -9.83
C SER A 305 -13.97 9.78 -10.25
N LEU A 306 -13.64 8.67 -10.91
CA LEU A 306 -14.62 7.69 -11.38
C LEU A 306 -15.36 7.00 -10.22
N ALA A 307 -14.75 6.86 -9.04
CA ALA A 307 -15.46 6.36 -7.85
C ALA A 307 -16.61 7.26 -7.38
N HIS A 308 -16.64 8.51 -7.84
CA HIS A 308 -17.63 9.51 -7.44
C HIS A 308 -18.45 10.03 -8.62
N SER A 309 -18.36 9.40 -9.79
CA SER A 309 -18.98 9.87 -11.04
C SER A 309 -20.47 9.55 -11.20
N GLY A 310 -21.10 8.94 -10.18
CA GLY A 310 -22.47 8.44 -10.25
C GLY A 310 -22.58 7.06 -10.93
N ARG A 311 -23.69 6.37 -10.64
CA ARG A 311 -23.88 4.94 -10.96
C ARG A 311 -23.74 4.61 -12.44
N GLU A 312 -24.27 5.47 -13.32
CA GLU A 312 -24.26 5.23 -14.76
C GLU A 312 -22.82 5.23 -15.31
N LEU A 313 -22.03 6.26 -15.01
CA LEU A 313 -20.65 6.33 -15.49
C LEU A 313 -19.78 5.24 -14.84
N GLN A 314 -20.03 4.89 -13.57
CA GLN A 314 -19.35 3.77 -12.91
C GLN A 314 -19.64 2.45 -13.64
N ALA A 315 -20.91 2.16 -13.95
CA ALA A 315 -21.30 0.94 -14.65
C ALA A 315 -20.69 0.86 -16.05
N GLN A 316 -20.64 1.99 -16.78
CA GLN A 316 -20.01 2.08 -18.10
C GLN A 316 -18.49 1.85 -18.05
N ASN A 317 -17.85 2.15 -16.93
CA ASN A 317 -16.41 1.95 -16.72
C ASN A 317 -16.08 0.66 -15.92
N GLY A 318 -17.07 -0.20 -15.65
CA GLY A 318 -16.81 -1.51 -15.04
C GLY A 318 -15.92 -2.38 -15.93
N LEU A 319 -14.93 -3.06 -15.38
CA LEU A 319 -13.95 -3.84 -16.17
C LEU A 319 -14.63 -4.95 -16.97
N SER A 320 -15.56 -5.68 -16.36
CA SER A 320 -16.40 -6.68 -16.99
C SER A 320 -17.29 -6.08 -18.10
N THR A 321 -17.95 -4.95 -17.80
CA THR A 321 -18.78 -4.21 -18.78
C THR A 321 -17.98 -3.79 -20.00
N MET A 322 -16.77 -3.25 -19.80
CA MET A 322 -15.89 -2.82 -20.88
C MET A 322 -15.37 -4.02 -21.69
N LEU A 323 -14.99 -5.11 -21.04
CA LEU A 323 -14.55 -6.35 -21.68
C LEU A 323 -15.65 -6.99 -22.53
N GLY A 324 -16.89 -7.03 -22.03
CA GLY A 324 -18.02 -7.57 -22.78
C GLY A 324 -18.39 -6.73 -24.01
N LYS A 325 -18.18 -5.42 -23.96
CA LYS A 325 -18.51 -4.48 -25.06
C LYS A 325 -17.40 -4.36 -26.10
N ARG A 326 -16.12 -4.51 -25.73
CA ARG A 326 -15.00 -4.31 -26.68
C ARG A 326 -15.01 -5.33 -27.80
N LYS A 327 -14.40 -4.97 -28.93
CA LYS A 327 -14.08 -5.89 -30.02
C LYS A 327 -12.87 -6.74 -29.62
N PRO A 328 -12.99 -8.09 -29.56
CA PRO A 328 -11.86 -8.95 -29.25
C PRO A 328 -10.76 -8.89 -30.31
N ASP A 329 -9.50 -8.90 -29.88
CA ASP A 329 -8.30 -8.82 -30.72
C ASP A 329 -7.14 -9.71 -30.23
N GLY A 330 -7.44 -10.67 -29.37
CA GLY A 330 -6.47 -11.62 -28.82
C GLY A 330 -5.79 -11.12 -27.56
N MET A 331 -6.34 -10.10 -26.89
CA MET A 331 -5.80 -9.62 -25.62
C MET A 331 -5.99 -10.67 -24.53
N ARG A 332 -4.91 -10.92 -23.78
CA ARG A 332 -4.88 -11.91 -22.70
C ARG A 332 -4.92 -11.24 -21.34
N PHE A 333 -5.72 -11.75 -20.42
CA PHE A 333 -5.81 -11.26 -19.05
C PHE A 333 -5.41 -12.36 -18.06
N TYR A 334 -4.54 -12.04 -17.10
CA TYR A 334 -4.35 -12.81 -15.88
C TYR A 334 -5.01 -12.03 -14.76
N VAL A 335 -6.01 -12.62 -14.11
CA VAL A 335 -6.79 -11.92 -13.08
C VAL A 335 -6.69 -12.69 -11.76
N LEU A 336 -5.93 -12.10 -10.85
CA LEU A 336 -5.71 -12.62 -9.50
C LEU A 336 -6.65 -11.91 -8.51
N GLY A 337 -7.37 -12.67 -7.70
CA GLY A 337 -8.17 -12.10 -6.61
C GLY A 337 -8.46 -13.12 -5.52
N ALA A 338 -8.05 -12.84 -4.27
CA ALA A 338 -8.35 -13.72 -3.17
C ALA A 338 -9.85 -13.68 -2.83
N GLN A 339 -10.41 -14.84 -2.49
CA GLN A 339 -11.85 -14.96 -2.22
C GLN A 339 -12.28 -14.32 -0.90
N ASP A 340 -11.35 -14.09 0.02
CA ASP A 340 -11.54 -13.40 1.30
C ASP A 340 -11.15 -11.92 1.25
N ASP A 341 -10.78 -11.40 0.08
CA ASP A 341 -10.49 -10.00 -0.15
C ASP A 341 -11.80 -9.17 0.00
N PRO A 342 -11.85 -8.17 0.91
CA PRO A 342 -13.07 -7.42 1.17
C PRO A 342 -13.53 -6.54 0.00
N TYR A 343 -12.68 -6.31 -1.00
CA TYR A 343 -13.04 -5.55 -2.20
C TYR A 343 -13.69 -6.42 -3.30
N GLY A 344 -13.93 -7.71 -3.02
CA GLY A 344 -14.58 -8.61 -3.97
C GLY A 344 -13.71 -8.98 -5.17
N THR A 345 -12.40 -9.04 -4.99
CA THR A 345 -11.45 -9.15 -6.13
C THR A 345 -11.53 -10.48 -6.87
N ALA A 346 -11.84 -11.58 -6.17
CA ALA A 346 -12.17 -12.85 -6.83
C ALA A 346 -13.40 -12.74 -7.73
N ARG A 347 -14.41 -11.95 -7.32
CA ARG A 347 -15.62 -11.72 -8.12
C ARG A 347 -15.32 -10.93 -9.37
N THR A 348 -14.45 -9.93 -9.30
CA THR A 348 -13.97 -9.22 -10.49
C THR A 348 -13.35 -10.19 -11.50
N ALA A 349 -12.53 -11.14 -11.05
CA ALA A 349 -11.98 -12.18 -11.93
C ALA A 349 -13.07 -13.03 -12.59
N TRP A 350 -14.07 -13.46 -11.82
CA TRP A 350 -15.17 -14.27 -12.33
C TRP A 350 -16.07 -13.51 -13.31
N SER A 351 -16.43 -12.26 -13.00
CA SER A 351 -17.24 -11.42 -13.89
C SER A 351 -16.53 -11.11 -15.20
N MET A 352 -15.21 -10.94 -15.19
CA MET A 352 -14.43 -10.81 -16.43
C MET A 352 -14.40 -12.12 -17.24
N ASP A 353 -14.22 -13.27 -16.58
CA ASP A 353 -14.24 -14.60 -17.22
C ASP A 353 -15.61 -14.96 -17.82
N GLU A 354 -16.70 -14.49 -17.22
CA GLU A 354 -18.06 -14.73 -17.74
C GLU A 354 -18.36 -13.98 -19.05
N VAL A 355 -17.77 -12.80 -19.23
CA VAL A 355 -18.11 -11.89 -20.35
C VAL A 355 -17.05 -11.87 -21.45
N VAL A 356 -15.86 -12.44 -21.23
CA VAL A 356 -14.78 -12.48 -22.22
C VAL A 356 -15.22 -13.24 -23.48
N ARG A 357 -14.84 -12.72 -24.65
CA ARG A 357 -15.15 -13.32 -25.95
C ARG A 357 -13.86 -13.58 -26.72
N LYS A 358 -13.75 -14.78 -27.31
CA LYS A 358 -12.61 -15.12 -28.17
C LYS A 358 -12.44 -14.10 -29.33
N PRO A 359 -11.20 -13.85 -29.79
CA PRO A 359 -9.95 -14.44 -29.32
C PRO A 359 -9.38 -13.85 -28.01
N ASP A 360 -10.03 -12.86 -27.37
CA ASP A 360 -9.60 -12.42 -26.03
C ASP A 360 -9.77 -13.59 -25.02
N SER A 361 -8.97 -13.57 -23.95
CA SER A 361 -9.01 -14.62 -22.92
C SER A 361 -8.76 -14.08 -21.52
N VAL A 362 -9.41 -14.69 -20.53
CA VAL A 362 -9.19 -14.43 -19.11
C VAL A 362 -8.70 -15.73 -18.47
N THR A 363 -7.58 -15.66 -17.76
CA THR A 363 -7.08 -16.70 -16.87
C THR A 363 -7.34 -16.26 -15.44
N VAL A 364 -8.13 -17.05 -14.72
CA VAL A 364 -8.56 -16.76 -13.35
C VAL A 364 -7.62 -17.41 -12.35
N ASP A 365 -7.13 -16.64 -11.38
CA ASP A 365 -6.38 -17.15 -10.23
C ASP A 365 -7.04 -16.63 -8.95
N THR A 366 -7.88 -17.45 -8.32
CA THR A 366 -8.72 -17.03 -7.19
C THR A 366 -8.49 -17.90 -5.97
N PRO A 367 -7.35 -17.75 -5.27
CA PRO A 367 -7.08 -18.51 -4.05
C PRO A 367 -8.15 -18.24 -2.99
N SER A 368 -8.42 -19.24 -2.14
CA SER A 368 -9.44 -19.12 -1.10
C SER A 368 -9.11 -18.09 -0.03
N THR A 369 -7.81 -17.85 0.21
CA THR A 369 -7.31 -16.87 1.18
C THR A 369 -6.15 -16.06 0.60
N GLY A 370 -5.88 -14.92 1.24
CA GLY A 370 -4.73 -14.07 0.93
C GLY A 370 -4.99 -12.58 1.13
N GLY A 371 -6.27 -12.19 1.27
CA GLY A 371 -6.69 -10.82 1.50
C GLY A 371 -6.23 -9.85 0.42
N HIS A 372 -6.19 -8.57 0.76
CA HIS A 372 -5.75 -7.49 -0.11
C HIS A 372 -4.27 -7.14 0.16
N SER A 373 -3.37 -8.10 -0.06
CA SER A 373 -2.06 -8.12 0.61
C SER A 373 -0.85 -8.19 -0.32
N TRP A 374 0.27 -7.58 0.10
CA TRP A 374 1.57 -7.76 -0.54
C TRP A 374 2.06 -9.22 -0.52
N THR A 375 1.64 -10.01 0.46
CA THR A 375 2.01 -11.43 0.53
C THR A 375 1.36 -12.21 -0.61
N LEU A 376 0.09 -11.93 -0.91
CA LEU A 376 -0.61 -12.48 -2.07
C LEU A 376 0.09 -12.02 -3.36
N TRP A 377 0.32 -10.72 -3.52
CA TRP A 377 0.88 -10.17 -4.76
C TRP A 377 2.30 -10.65 -5.02
N SER A 378 3.18 -10.59 -4.02
CA SER A 378 4.56 -11.09 -4.15
C SER A 378 4.59 -12.59 -4.41
N GLY A 379 3.69 -13.36 -3.78
CA GLY A 379 3.63 -14.81 -3.96
C GLY A 379 3.14 -15.25 -5.34
N HIS A 380 2.33 -14.43 -6.02
CA HIS A 380 1.76 -14.74 -7.33
C HIS A 380 2.40 -13.96 -8.49
N PHE A 381 3.27 -12.99 -8.23
CA PHE A 381 4.01 -12.31 -9.31
C PHE A 381 4.83 -13.29 -10.18
N PRO A 382 5.54 -14.30 -9.63
CA PRO A 382 6.18 -15.34 -10.45
C PRO A 382 5.18 -16.15 -11.29
N SER A 383 3.95 -16.38 -10.80
CA SER A 383 2.88 -17.06 -11.53
C SER A 383 2.39 -16.21 -12.71
N LEU A 384 2.23 -14.89 -12.52
CA LEU A 384 1.92 -13.93 -13.59
C LEU A 384 3.01 -13.94 -14.68
N LEU A 385 4.29 -13.87 -14.30
CA LEU A 385 5.40 -13.89 -15.26
C LEU A 385 5.42 -15.21 -16.05
N THR A 386 5.25 -16.33 -15.37
CA THR A 386 5.17 -17.66 -16.00
C THR A 386 3.98 -17.76 -16.95
N TRP A 387 2.82 -17.23 -16.56
CA TRP A 387 1.64 -17.18 -17.42
C TRP A 387 1.86 -16.31 -18.67
N TRP A 388 2.55 -15.17 -18.52
CA TRP A 388 2.85 -14.29 -19.65
C TRP A 388 3.76 -14.99 -20.65
N GLY A 389 4.87 -15.57 -20.18
CA GLY A 389 5.80 -16.32 -21.03
C GLY A 389 5.25 -17.67 -21.53
N SER A 390 4.08 -18.12 -21.06
CA SER A 390 3.42 -19.28 -21.66
C SER A 390 2.85 -18.98 -23.06
N ASP A 391 2.90 -17.73 -23.54
CA ASP A 391 2.66 -17.40 -24.95
C ASP A 391 3.91 -17.62 -25.81
N PRO A 392 3.87 -18.44 -26.85
CA PRO A 392 4.93 -18.44 -27.87
C PRO A 392 5.16 -17.06 -28.51
N ALA A 393 4.11 -16.23 -28.64
CA ALA A 393 4.23 -14.90 -29.23
C ALA A 393 5.06 -13.93 -28.37
N VAL A 394 5.16 -14.17 -27.05
CA VAL A 394 6.00 -13.38 -26.14
C VAL A 394 7.47 -13.64 -26.41
N PHE A 395 7.88 -14.90 -26.65
CA PHE A 395 9.24 -15.23 -27.04
C PHE A 395 9.55 -14.75 -28.47
N ALA A 396 8.61 -14.92 -29.40
CA ALA A 396 8.76 -14.43 -30.78
C ALA A 396 8.95 -12.91 -30.83
N ALA A 397 8.28 -12.16 -29.95
CA ALA A 397 8.46 -10.70 -29.84
C ALA A 397 9.88 -10.28 -29.43
N ALA A 398 10.62 -11.16 -28.73
CA ALA A 398 12.02 -10.98 -28.39
C ALA A 398 12.99 -11.62 -29.42
N GLY A 399 12.47 -12.18 -30.52
CA GLY A 399 13.28 -12.88 -31.53
C GLY A 399 13.82 -14.23 -31.05
N LEU A 400 13.17 -14.85 -30.05
CA LEU A 400 13.59 -16.12 -29.46
C LEU A 400 12.57 -17.23 -29.76
N PRO A 401 13.01 -18.50 -29.86
CA PRO A 401 12.09 -19.62 -29.92
C PRO A 401 11.36 -19.79 -28.58
N ALA A 402 10.10 -20.21 -28.63
CA ALA A 402 9.36 -20.55 -27.43
C ALA A 402 9.98 -21.78 -26.73
N PRO A 403 9.97 -21.84 -25.38
CA PRO A 403 10.42 -23.02 -24.65
C PRO A 403 9.65 -24.27 -25.06
N GLN A 404 10.35 -25.41 -25.16
CA GLN A 404 9.72 -26.71 -25.39
C GLN A 404 9.22 -27.32 -24.07
N GLY A 405 8.11 -28.05 -24.12
CA GLY A 405 7.52 -28.74 -22.96
C GLY A 405 6.55 -27.88 -22.16
N ASP A 406 6.08 -28.43 -21.03
CA ASP A 406 5.12 -27.75 -20.15
C ASP A 406 5.84 -26.79 -19.20
N SER A 407 5.91 -25.52 -19.59
CA SER A 407 6.55 -24.45 -18.80
C SER A 407 5.88 -24.23 -17.44
N ARG A 408 4.58 -24.51 -17.30
CA ARG A 408 3.85 -24.36 -16.03
C ARG A 408 4.16 -25.50 -15.07
N ALA A 409 4.22 -26.73 -15.57
CA ALA A 409 4.64 -27.87 -14.76
C ALA A 409 6.05 -27.67 -14.22
N LYS A 410 7.01 -27.27 -15.07
CA LYS A 410 8.37 -26.94 -14.66
C LYS A 410 8.41 -25.83 -13.60
N ALA A 411 7.68 -24.73 -13.83
CA ALA A 411 7.63 -23.64 -12.87
C ALA A 411 7.08 -24.08 -11.50
N THR A 412 6.08 -24.97 -11.48
CA THR A 412 5.53 -25.54 -10.24
C THR A 412 6.58 -26.36 -9.49
N THR A 413 7.37 -27.17 -10.20
CA THR A 413 8.51 -27.90 -9.61
C THR A 413 9.55 -26.94 -9.02
N ASP A 414 9.76 -25.79 -9.65
CA ASP A 414 10.68 -24.75 -9.17
C ASP A 414 10.07 -23.87 -8.05
N GLY A 415 8.90 -24.22 -7.51
CA GLY A 415 8.27 -23.53 -6.39
C GLY A 415 7.39 -22.32 -6.77
N VAL A 416 7.12 -22.10 -8.06
CA VAL A 416 6.10 -21.12 -8.50
C VAL A 416 4.72 -21.64 -8.12
N LYS A 417 3.89 -20.77 -7.53
CA LYS A 417 2.54 -21.17 -7.13
C LYS A 417 1.69 -21.54 -8.35
N PRO A 418 1.01 -22.71 -8.34
CA PRO A 418 0.05 -23.04 -9.38
C PRO A 418 -1.17 -22.11 -9.28
N LEU A 419 -1.89 -21.97 -10.40
CA LEU A 419 -3.12 -21.20 -10.46
C LEU A 419 -4.20 -21.83 -9.60
N SER A 420 -4.92 -21.02 -8.84
CA SER A 420 -6.05 -21.45 -8.03
C SER A 420 -7.37 -21.20 -8.76
N GLU A 421 -7.76 -22.09 -9.67
CA GLU A 421 -9.02 -21.96 -10.39
C GLU A 421 -10.21 -22.44 -9.53
N THR A 422 -11.13 -21.52 -9.21
CA THR A 422 -12.42 -21.87 -8.62
C THR A 422 -13.39 -22.28 -9.73
N SER A 423 -14.01 -23.46 -9.63
CA SER A 423 -14.93 -23.95 -10.67
C SER A 423 -16.20 -23.10 -10.75
N LYS A 424 -16.87 -23.07 -11.92
CA LYS A 424 -18.13 -22.31 -12.09
C LYS A 424 -19.22 -22.72 -11.08
N ASP A 425 -19.32 -24.01 -10.76
CA ASP A 425 -20.27 -24.51 -9.76
C ASP A 425 -19.93 -23.98 -8.35
N GLN A 426 -18.64 -23.96 -7.99
CA GLN A 426 -18.18 -23.38 -6.73
C GLN A 426 -18.40 -21.87 -6.65
N ARG A 427 -18.27 -21.16 -7.77
CA ARG A 427 -18.57 -19.72 -7.86
C ARG A 427 -20.06 -19.46 -7.62
N ALA A 428 -20.94 -20.23 -8.27
CA ALA A 428 -22.38 -20.09 -8.14
C ALA A 428 -22.90 -20.44 -6.73
N ALA A 429 -22.27 -21.40 -6.05
CA ALA A 429 -22.62 -21.78 -4.68
C ALA A 429 -22.21 -20.76 -3.61
N LYS A 430 -21.34 -19.79 -3.93
CA LYS A 430 -20.92 -18.75 -2.99
C LYS A 430 -21.94 -17.62 -2.90
N SER A 431 -22.58 -17.49 -1.74
CA SER A 431 -23.46 -16.37 -1.40
C SER A 431 -22.70 -15.03 -1.38
N ASP A 432 -23.38 -13.95 -1.80
CA ASP A 432 -22.96 -12.54 -1.76
C ASP A 432 -22.47 -12.02 -0.40
N SER A 433 -22.65 -12.78 0.68
CA SER A 433 -22.67 -12.23 2.05
C SER A 433 -21.56 -12.72 2.98
N SER A 434 -20.55 -13.46 2.51
CA SER A 434 -19.60 -14.16 3.40
C SER A 434 -18.14 -13.72 3.33
N VAL A 435 -17.86 -12.41 3.40
CA VAL A 435 -16.55 -11.93 3.86
C VAL A 435 -16.70 -11.40 5.30
N ARG A 436 -17.22 -12.23 6.21
CA ARG A 436 -17.18 -11.93 7.64
C ARG A 436 -16.04 -12.72 8.25
N ALA A 437 -14.96 -12.01 8.62
CA ALA A 437 -13.85 -12.61 9.35
C ALA A 437 -14.37 -13.35 10.59
N LYS A 438 -13.81 -14.52 10.89
CA LYS A 438 -14.17 -15.26 12.11
C LYS A 438 -13.90 -14.35 13.33
N PRO A 439 -14.67 -14.49 14.44
CA PRO A 439 -14.65 -13.53 15.53
C PRO A 439 -13.27 -13.19 16.10
N PHE A 440 -12.33 -14.14 16.11
CA PHE A 440 -10.98 -13.97 16.66
C PHE A 440 -9.86 -14.08 15.63
N GLU A 441 -10.15 -13.95 14.35
CA GLU A 441 -9.11 -13.68 13.34
C GLU A 441 -8.61 -12.25 13.44
N ILE A 442 -7.55 -11.90 12.71
CA ILE A 442 -6.95 -10.57 12.79
C ILE A 442 -7.95 -9.43 12.50
N ASN A 443 -8.88 -9.65 11.55
CA ASN A 443 -9.98 -8.71 11.24
C ASN A 443 -11.28 -9.00 12.02
N GLY A 444 -11.25 -9.96 12.93
CA GLY A 444 -12.38 -10.38 13.72
C GLY A 444 -12.80 -9.33 14.75
N LEU A 445 -14.11 -9.11 14.89
CA LEU A 445 -14.67 -8.17 15.86
C LEU A 445 -14.25 -8.48 17.31
N GLY A 446 -14.12 -9.77 17.65
CA GLY A 446 -13.62 -10.21 18.95
C GLY A 446 -12.17 -9.77 19.20
N THR A 447 -11.28 -9.90 18.21
CA THR A 447 -9.89 -9.41 18.31
C THR A 447 -9.84 -7.90 18.53
N MET A 448 -10.64 -7.13 17.79
CA MET A 448 -10.72 -5.68 17.94
C MET A 448 -11.22 -5.28 19.35
N ILE A 449 -12.28 -5.92 19.84
CA ILE A 449 -12.82 -5.66 21.18
C ILE A 449 -11.77 -5.97 22.25
N VAL A 450 -11.12 -7.14 22.17
CA VAL A 450 -10.07 -7.52 23.12
C VAL A 450 -8.92 -6.52 23.10
N GLY A 451 -8.45 -6.12 21.91
CA GLY A 451 -7.38 -5.12 21.77
C GLY A 451 -7.73 -3.78 22.41
N VAL A 452 -8.95 -3.28 22.18
CA VAL A 452 -9.44 -2.04 22.78
C VAL A 452 -9.53 -2.15 24.30
N VAL A 453 -10.15 -3.22 24.82
CA VAL A 453 -10.31 -3.43 26.27
C VAL A 453 -8.96 -3.52 26.98
N VAL A 454 -8.03 -4.30 26.43
CA VAL A 454 -6.67 -4.45 26.99
C VAL A 454 -5.91 -3.12 26.95
N SER A 455 -6.00 -2.38 25.84
CA SER A 455 -5.37 -1.05 25.70
C SER A 455 -5.92 -0.03 26.69
N LEU A 456 -7.25 0.02 26.86
CA LEU A 456 -7.90 0.89 27.84
C LEU A 456 -7.53 0.52 29.27
N GLY A 457 -7.45 -0.78 29.58
CA GLY A 457 -6.97 -1.28 30.88
C GLY A 457 -5.54 -0.83 31.17
N ALA A 458 -4.63 -1.00 30.21
CA ALA A 458 -3.25 -0.56 30.33
C ALA A 458 -3.14 0.96 30.54
N LEU A 459 -3.86 1.76 29.73
CA LEU A 459 -3.93 3.22 29.92
C LEU A 459 -4.49 3.59 31.30
N GLY A 460 -5.48 2.86 31.79
CA GLY A 460 -6.04 3.03 33.14
C GLY A 460 -4.97 2.81 34.23
N VAL A 461 -4.15 1.77 34.11
CA VAL A 461 -3.03 1.51 35.03
C VAL A 461 -2.04 2.69 35.00
N VAL A 462 -1.68 3.19 33.82
CA VAL A 462 -0.76 4.32 33.68
C VAL A 462 -1.34 5.60 34.30
N LEU A 463 -2.60 5.92 34.03
CA LEU A 463 -3.24 7.18 34.44
C LEU A 463 -3.63 7.23 35.92
N PHE A 464 -4.03 6.10 36.50
CA PHE A 464 -4.60 6.06 37.85
C PHE A 464 -3.71 5.37 38.88
N TRP A 465 -2.98 4.31 38.51
CA TRP A 465 -2.21 3.52 39.48
C TRP A 465 -0.73 3.91 39.53
N SER A 466 -0.08 3.99 38.37
CA SER A 466 1.35 4.29 38.23
C SER A 466 1.83 5.58 38.95
N PRO A 467 1.02 6.68 39.03
CA PRO A 467 1.43 7.91 39.70
C PRO A 467 1.59 7.75 41.22
N ARG A 468 1.07 6.66 41.81
CA ARG A 468 1.18 6.34 43.23
C ARG A 468 2.41 5.50 43.56
N TRP A 469 3.07 4.90 42.57
CA TRP A 469 4.24 4.04 42.79
C TRP A 469 5.42 4.82 43.38
N GLY A 470 6.09 4.21 44.36
CA GLY A 470 7.21 4.83 45.08
C GLY A 470 6.81 5.75 46.24
N ARG A 471 5.53 6.04 46.46
CA ARG A 471 5.07 6.70 47.69
C ARG A 471 5.22 5.79 48.90
N ARG A 472 5.57 6.38 50.03
CA ARG A 472 5.61 5.76 51.36
C ARG A 472 4.28 6.01 52.06
N ARG A 473 3.72 4.99 52.73
CA ARG A 473 2.39 5.05 53.36
C ARG A 473 2.38 5.93 54.62
N ASP A 474 3.56 6.07 55.21
CA ASP A 474 3.98 6.86 56.37
C ASP A 474 4.37 8.31 56.04
N GLY A 475 4.32 8.74 54.77
CA GLY A 475 4.65 10.13 54.37
C GLY A 475 6.15 10.48 54.35
N GLY A 476 7.02 9.56 54.78
CA GLY A 476 8.48 9.74 54.77
C GLY A 476 9.08 9.84 53.36
N ARG A 477 10.25 10.50 53.24
CA ARG A 477 11.00 10.62 51.97
C ARG A 477 11.44 9.22 51.49
N PRO A 478 11.09 8.80 50.26
CA PRO A 478 11.55 7.51 49.72
C PRO A 478 13.05 7.51 49.43
N SER A 479 13.70 6.33 49.51
CA SER A 479 15.11 6.17 49.15
C SER A 479 15.33 6.37 47.64
N ALA A 480 16.55 6.75 47.25
CA ALA A 480 16.92 6.95 45.84
C ALA A 480 16.67 5.70 44.98
N ALA A 481 17.01 4.50 45.49
CA ALA A 481 16.76 3.24 44.80
C ALA A 481 15.26 2.96 44.58
N ARG A 482 14.41 3.26 45.58
CA ARG A 482 12.95 3.10 45.47
C ARG A 482 12.33 4.10 44.49
N LEU A 483 12.85 5.32 44.46
CA LEU A 483 12.43 6.33 43.49
C LEU A 483 12.84 5.95 42.06
N GLY A 484 14.10 5.52 41.87
CA GLY A 484 14.62 5.04 40.59
C GLY A 484 13.82 3.85 40.05
N GLY A 485 13.58 2.82 40.88
CA GLY A 485 12.76 1.67 40.51
C GLY A 485 11.31 2.06 40.15
N ALA A 486 10.71 3.02 40.85
CA ALA A 486 9.36 3.51 40.51
C ALA A 486 9.31 4.30 39.19
N ILE A 487 10.38 5.05 38.86
CA ILE A 487 10.50 5.75 37.56
C ILE A 487 10.66 4.73 36.43
N LEU A 488 11.54 3.75 36.59
CA LEU A 488 11.72 2.67 35.60
C LEU A 488 10.42 1.88 35.39
N GLY A 489 9.74 1.50 36.46
CA GLY A 489 8.46 0.83 36.38
C GLY A 489 7.41 1.67 35.63
N ARG A 490 7.34 2.99 35.90
CA ARG A 490 6.45 3.90 35.18
C ARG A 490 6.78 4.00 33.70
N ALA A 491 8.06 4.14 33.35
CA ALA A 491 8.49 4.16 31.95
C ALA A 491 8.10 2.87 31.23
N LEU A 492 8.33 1.71 31.87
CA LEU A 492 7.97 0.40 31.32
C LEU A 492 6.46 0.28 31.06
N VAL A 493 5.61 0.63 32.03
CA VAL A 493 4.15 0.53 31.83
C VAL A 493 3.62 1.52 30.79
N ILE A 494 4.24 2.70 30.63
CA ILE A 494 3.93 3.63 29.53
C ILE A 494 4.29 3.00 28.18
N VAL A 495 5.48 2.41 28.06
CA VAL A 495 5.91 1.74 26.81
C VAL A 495 5.00 0.56 26.47
N VAL A 496 4.64 -0.27 27.46
CA VAL A 496 3.71 -1.40 27.26
C VAL A 496 2.33 -0.90 26.81
N ALA A 497 1.78 0.12 27.48
CA ALA A 497 0.49 0.70 27.07
C ALA A 497 0.56 1.29 25.65
N ALA A 498 1.64 1.99 25.32
CA ALA A 498 1.86 2.54 23.99
C ALA A 498 1.97 1.46 22.92
N GLY A 499 2.67 0.35 23.20
CA GLY A 499 2.77 -0.81 22.31
C GLY A 499 1.42 -1.49 22.08
N LEU A 500 0.61 -1.67 23.13
CA LEU A 500 -0.75 -2.24 23.02
C LEU A 500 -1.68 -1.36 22.21
N VAL A 501 -1.63 -0.04 22.42
CA VAL A 501 -2.40 0.93 21.62
C VAL A 501 -1.95 0.90 20.16
N ALA A 502 -0.64 0.90 19.90
CA ALA A 502 -0.12 0.82 18.54
C ALA A 502 -0.52 -0.48 17.83
N LEU A 503 -0.48 -1.62 18.53
CA LEU A 503 -0.99 -2.89 18.02
C LEU A 503 -2.48 -2.82 17.70
N THR A 504 -3.29 -2.26 18.60
CA THR A 504 -4.75 -2.14 18.40
C THR A 504 -5.09 -1.22 17.22
N VAL A 505 -4.39 -0.09 17.10
CA VAL A 505 -4.51 0.81 15.94
C VAL A 505 -4.10 0.10 14.66
N GLY A 506 -3.01 -0.68 14.69
CA GLY A 506 -2.57 -1.49 13.56
C GLY A 506 -3.60 -2.53 13.12
N ILE A 507 -4.23 -3.22 14.07
CA ILE A 507 -5.33 -4.17 13.81
C ILE A 507 -6.52 -3.45 13.16
N GLY A 508 -6.90 -2.28 13.68
CA GLY A 508 -7.98 -1.47 13.10
C GLY A 508 -7.66 -1.01 11.67
N ALA A 509 -6.43 -0.54 11.43
CA ALA A 509 -5.97 -0.16 10.10
C ALA A 509 -5.98 -1.36 9.13
N ASN A 510 -5.51 -2.53 9.59
CA ASN A 510 -5.56 -3.77 8.82
C ASN A 510 -6.98 -4.19 8.45
N ALA A 511 -7.92 -4.10 9.40
CA ALA A 511 -9.32 -4.41 9.16
C ALA A 511 -9.96 -3.45 8.14
N SER A 512 -9.57 -2.16 8.15
CA SER A 512 -10.07 -1.20 7.17
C SER A 512 -9.53 -1.40 5.75
N GLY A 513 -8.26 -1.79 5.62
CA GLY A 513 -7.59 -2.00 4.32
C GLY A 513 -7.70 -3.41 3.78
N GLY A 514 -8.14 -4.38 4.60
CA GLY A 514 -8.26 -5.77 4.18
C GLY A 514 -6.93 -6.50 3.96
N PHE A 515 -5.80 -5.96 4.43
CA PHE A 515 -4.47 -6.48 4.07
C PHE A 515 -4.31 -7.94 4.51
N TYR A 516 -4.47 -8.25 5.80
CA TYR A 516 -4.45 -9.63 6.28
C TYR A 516 -5.84 -9.99 6.80
N THR A 517 -6.38 -11.12 6.35
CA THR A 517 -7.74 -11.58 6.71
C THR A 517 -7.70 -12.64 7.80
N SER A 518 -6.58 -13.36 7.93
CA SER A 518 -6.32 -14.32 9.00
C SER A 518 -4.97 -14.08 9.70
N TRP A 519 -4.79 -14.67 10.89
CA TRP A 519 -3.48 -14.73 11.54
C TRP A 519 -2.45 -15.49 10.69
N GLY A 520 -2.88 -16.53 9.97
CA GLY A 520 -2.02 -17.31 9.10
C GLY A 520 -1.36 -16.46 8.00
N ASP A 521 -2.13 -15.56 7.39
CA ASP A 521 -1.63 -14.64 6.36
C ASP A 521 -0.59 -13.68 6.93
N LEU A 522 -0.84 -13.13 8.13
CA LEU A 522 0.12 -12.26 8.81
C LEU A 522 1.45 -13.00 9.08
N TRP A 523 1.38 -14.22 9.64
CA TRP A 523 2.58 -15.01 9.94
C TRP A 523 3.33 -15.47 8.69
N ALA A 524 2.64 -15.66 7.56
CA ALA A 524 3.28 -15.93 6.28
C ALA A 524 4.08 -14.71 5.81
N SER A 525 3.51 -13.51 5.95
CA SER A 525 4.21 -12.25 5.62
C SER A 525 5.50 -12.08 6.42
N VAL A 526 5.46 -12.29 7.74
CA VAL A 526 6.63 -12.16 8.61
C VAL A 526 7.73 -13.15 8.23
N ARG A 527 7.37 -14.40 7.89
CA ARG A 527 8.36 -15.40 7.46
C ARG A 527 9.01 -15.06 6.13
N THR A 528 8.30 -14.40 5.22
CA THR A 528 8.87 -13.94 3.95
C THR A 528 9.81 -12.74 4.11
N SER A 529 9.62 -11.90 5.13
CA SER A 529 10.50 -10.75 5.40
C SER A 529 11.77 -11.12 6.17
N GLU A 530 11.77 -12.23 6.92
CA GLU A 530 12.93 -12.77 7.64
C GLU A 530 13.90 -13.61 6.77
N LEU A 531 13.59 -13.81 5.49
CA LEU A 531 14.48 -14.46 4.52
C LEU A 531 15.05 -13.43 3.51
N PRO A 532 15.90 -12.47 3.92
CA PRO A 532 16.74 -11.77 2.97
C PRO A 532 17.86 -12.74 2.54
N GLY A 533 17.72 -13.36 1.37
CA GLY A 533 18.81 -14.06 0.68
C GLY A 533 19.38 -15.27 1.43
N LYS A 534 18.87 -16.45 1.10
CA LYS A 534 19.75 -17.62 0.94
C LYS A 534 19.72 -18.03 -0.51
#